data_AF-V5HNA8-F1
#
_entry.id   AF-V5HNA8-F1
#
_cell.length_a   1.000
_cell.length_b   1.000
_cell.length_c   1.000
_cell.angle_alpha   90.00
_cell.angle_beta   90.00
_cell.angle_gamma   90.00
#
_symmetry.space_group_name_H-M   'P 1'
#
loop_
_entity.id
_entity.type
_entity.pdbx_description
1 polymer ?
#
loop_
_entity_poly.entity_id
_entity_poly.type
_entity_poly.pdbx_seq_one_letter_code
_entity_poly.pdbx_strand_id
1 'polypeptide(L)'
;FFGEVLPIHSRAVDDNEDENVETPSVFFDLDSKYDDVSSLPAYDLVCVATGAAPNIFAQCYLLPDSYQVLGSIRLNASRHDASDPSSSAVWGLDYMRRPDTLGKLLHYAGHGNGVLYCVCEKEVPPENCAAIARHFVQLSKSTNVTSVSFTALPASEYKSKGRPEFPLLRQLRTCSFKSGPEETVPDLETPNTVSGLSAAMLTECEVGGMSGVLYVLYCDTAEVDSSVVRALEPALKLPCLQALSQPVESCRIELLRRVRDSRIDRGNLYF
;
A
#
# COMPACT_ATOMS: atom_id res chain seq x y z
N PHE A 1 12.42 -11.85 19.05
CA PHE A 1 13.26 -11.89 17.84
C PHE A 1 12.40 -12.45 16.71
N PHE A 2 11.75 -11.58 15.94
CA PHE A 2 11.00 -11.98 14.76
C PHE A 2 11.92 -11.75 13.56
N GLY A 3 12.47 -12.83 13.02
CA GLY A 3 13.20 -12.82 11.77
C GLY A 3 12.19 -12.94 10.63
N GLU A 4 12.24 -11.99 9.71
CA GLU A 4 11.52 -12.02 8.45
C GLU A 4 11.99 -13.26 7.65
N VAL A 5 11.06 -14.13 7.26
CA VAL A 5 11.39 -15.28 6.40
C VAL A 5 11.20 -14.83 4.96
N LEU A 6 12.29 -14.42 4.32
CA LEU A 6 12.32 -14.11 2.90
C LEU A 6 12.15 -15.39 2.07
N PRO A 7 11.42 -15.36 0.94
CA PRO A 7 11.32 -16.50 0.05
C PRO A 7 12.68 -16.82 -0.58
N ILE A 8 13.32 -17.89 -0.06
CA ILE A 8 14.60 -18.39 -0.57
C ILE A 8 14.35 -18.95 -1.97
N HIS A 9 14.81 -18.23 -3.00
CA HIS A 9 14.87 -18.79 -4.35
C HIS A 9 15.91 -19.90 -4.34
N SER A 10 15.50 -21.13 -4.67
CA SER A 10 16.42 -22.26 -4.81
C SER A 10 17.36 -21.98 -5.98
N ARG A 11 18.60 -21.60 -5.67
CA ARG A 11 19.67 -21.40 -6.65
C ARG A 11 20.33 -22.76 -6.87
N ALA A 12 20.10 -23.35 -8.05
CA ALA A 12 20.98 -24.40 -8.53
C ALA A 12 22.38 -23.79 -8.69
N VAL A 13 23.39 -24.51 -8.22
CA VAL A 13 24.78 -24.07 -8.14
C VAL A 13 25.36 -24.09 -9.56
N ASP A 14 25.53 -22.92 -10.16
CA ASP A 14 26.43 -22.73 -11.31
C ASP A 14 27.49 -21.71 -10.85
N ASP A 15 28.73 -22.17 -10.79
CA ASP A 15 29.92 -21.43 -10.35
C ASP A 15 30.35 -20.39 -11.41
N ASN A 16 29.50 -19.39 -11.65
CA ASN A 16 29.89 -18.18 -12.37
C ASN A 16 29.75 -16.97 -11.44
N GLU A 17 30.85 -16.23 -11.38
CA GLU A 17 31.20 -15.05 -10.62
C GLU A 17 30.02 -14.17 -10.17
N ASP A 18 30.13 -13.64 -8.95
CA ASP A 18 29.21 -12.70 -8.31
C ASP A 18 28.97 -11.43 -9.16
N GLU A 19 28.15 -11.54 -10.20
CA GLU A 19 27.46 -10.39 -10.77
C GLU A 19 26.45 -9.93 -9.72
N ASN A 20 26.77 -8.82 -9.05
CA ASN A 20 25.82 -8.05 -8.25
C ASN A 20 24.63 -7.70 -9.15
N VAL A 21 23.59 -8.53 -9.12
CA VAL A 21 22.30 -8.18 -9.73
C VAL A 21 21.82 -6.94 -9.00
N GLU A 22 21.92 -5.78 -9.64
CA GLU A 22 21.45 -4.50 -9.06
C GLU A 22 19.97 -4.65 -8.73
N THR A 23 19.65 -4.69 -7.43
CA THR A 23 18.27 -4.76 -6.94
C THR A 23 17.54 -3.47 -7.34
N PRO A 24 16.30 -3.55 -7.86
CA PRO A 24 15.55 -2.35 -8.23
C PRO A 24 15.34 -1.44 -7.01
N SER A 25 15.84 -0.22 -7.08
CA SER A 25 15.73 0.74 -5.98
C SER A 25 14.45 1.58 -6.10
N VAL A 26 13.67 1.71 -5.04
CA VAL A 26 12.53 2.64 -4.98
C VAL A 26 13.00 4.03 -4.58
N PHE A 27 12.52 5.07 -5.27
CA PHE A 27 12.75 6.46 -4.91
C PHE A 27 11.45 7.29 -4.93
N PHE A 28 11.48 8.42 -4.22
CA PHE A 28 10.39 9.39 -4.20
C PHE A 28 10.66 10.49 -5.20
N ASP A 29 9.80 10.60 -6.21
CA ASP A 29 9.77 11.69 -7.17
C ASP A 29 8.80 12.76 -6.68
N LEU A 30 9.32 13.74 -5.95
CA LEU A 30 8.55 14.80 -5.31
C LEU A 30 8.16 15.90 -6.29
N ASP A 31 7.05 16.60 -6.01
CA ASP A 31 6.70 17.83 -6.73
C ASP A 31 7.83 18.85 -6.57
N SER A 32 8.15 19.57 -7.64
CA SER A 32 9.12 20.67 -7.75
C SER A 32 9.10 21.71 -6.62
N LYS A 33 8.01 21.76 -5.84
CA LYS A 33 7.87 22.61 -4.65
C LYS A 33 8.64 22.10 -3.43
N TYR A 34 9.09 20.85 -3.47
CA TYR A 34 9.78 20.17 -2.38
C TYR A 34 11.18 19.79 -2.84
N ASP A 35 12.19 20.37 -2.20
CA ASP A 35 13.60 20.11 -2.54
C ASP A 35 14.03 18.69 -2.11
N ASP A 36 13.50 18.20 -1.00
CA ASP A 36 13.81 16.88 -0.44
C ASP A 36 12.66 16.36 0.44
N VAL A 37 12.68 15.09 0.78
CA VAL A 37 11.69 14.41 1.63
C VAL A 37 11.58 15.08 3.01
N SER A 38 12.66 15.66 3.53
CA SER A 38 12.65 16.42 4.79
C SER A 38 11.82 17.70 4.73
N SER A 39 11.59 18.26 3.54
CA SER A 39 10.78 19.46 3.32
C SER A 39 9.28 19.20 3.33
N LEU A 40 8.87 17.93 3.40
CA LEU A 40 7.46 17.54 3.46
C LEU A 40 6.76 18.13 4.70
N PRO A 41 5.45 18.44 4.59
CA PRO A 41 4.66 18.91 5.71
C PRO A 41 4.62 17.87 6.84
N ALA A 42 4.48 18.35 8.08
CA ALA A 42 4.30 17.49 9.24
C ALA A 42 2.93 16.79 9.19
N TYR A 43 2.80 15.66 9.88
CA TYR A 43 1.55 14.91 9.99
C TYR A 43 1.55 14.07 11.26
N ASP A 44 0.36 13.75 11.76
CA ASP A 44 0.15 12.88 12.92
C ASP A 44 -0.57 11.57 12.57
N LEU A 45 -1.11 11.46 11.35
CA LEU A 45 -1.74 10.26 10.83
C LEU A 45 -1.11 9.85 9.49
N VAL A 46 -0.76 8.57 9.36
CA VAL A 46 -0.30 7.97 8.11
C VAL A 46 -1.29 6.91 7.66
N CYS A 47 -1.81 7.08 6.45
CA CYS A 47 -2.71 6.14 5.79
C CYS A 47 -1.97 5.45 4.63
N VAL A 48 -1.70 4.16 4.76
CA VAL A 48 -1.06 3.37 3.69
C VAL A 48 -2.07 2.43 3.05
N ALA A 49 -2.24 2.50 1.74
CA ALA A 49 -3.09 1.62 0.97
C ALA A 49 -2.26 0.90 -0.09
N THR A 50 -2.12 -0.42 0.03
CA THR A 50 -1.37 -1.25 -0.92
C THR A 50 -2.28 -2.24 -1.63
N GLY A 51 -2.26 -2.23 -2.96
CA GLY A 51 -3.11 -3.07 -3.81
C GLY A 51 -4.39 -2.37 -4.26
N ALA A 52 -4.95 -2.80 -5.39
CA ALA A 52 -5.98 -2.04 -6.10
C ALA A 52 -7.26 -1.77 -5.26
N ALA A 53 -7.79 -2.75 -4.53
CA ALA A 53 -8.99 -2.55 -3.71
C ALA A 53 -8.76 -1.53 -2.56
N PRO A 54 -7.70 -1.65 -1.74
CA PRO A 54 -7.32 -0.64 -0.76
C PRO A 54 -7.13 0.77 -1.35
N ASN A 55 -6.53 0.89 -2.54
CA ASN A 55 -6.35 2.22 -3.15
C ASN A 55 -7.67 2.85 -3.56
N ILE A 56 -8.55 2.08 -4.22
CA ILE A 56 -9.88 2.59 -4.58
C ILE A 56 -10.64 2.96 -3.31
N PHE A 57 -10.56 2.14 -2.25
CA PHE A 57 -11.16 2.45 -0.97
C PHE A 57 -10.63 3.77 -0.38
N ALA A 58 -9.30 3.94 -0.30
CA ALA A 58 -8.69 5.15 0.23
C ALA A 58 -9.08 6.39 -0.59
N GLN A 59 -9.04 6.29 -1.92
CA GLN A 59 -9.38 7.39 -2.83
C GLN A 59 -10.86 7.78 -2.78
N CYS A 60 -11.77 6.82 -2.58
CA CYS A 60 -13.20 7.08 -2.55
C CYS A 60 -13.70 7.52 -1.18
N TYR A 61 -13.21 6.90 -0.10
CA TYR A 61 -13.79 7.08 1.23
C TYR A 61 -12.94 7.95 2.15
N LEU A 62 -11.61 7.95 2.02
CA LEU A 62 -10.71 8.59 2.99
C LEU A 62 -10.10 9.88 2.49
N LEU A 63 -9.85 10.00 1.18
CA LEU A 63 -9.18 11.16 0.60
C LEU A 63 -10.17 12.33 0.42
N PRO A 64 -10.00 13.46 1.10
CA PRO A 64 -10.85 14.64 0.90
C PRO A 64 -10.47 15.37 -0.38
N ASP A 65 -11.39 16.11 -1.01
CA ASP A 65 -11.13 16.81 -2.29
C ASP A 65 -10.02 17.88 -2.23
N SER A 66 -9.67 18.38 -1.04
CA SER A 66 -8.66 19.43 -0.81
C SER A 66 -7.27 18.89 -0.48
N TYR A 67 -6.95 17.67 -0.93
CA TYR A 67 -5.62 17.09 -0.79
C TYR A 67 -4.58 17.76 -1.70
N GLN A 68 -3.33 17.71 -1.26
CA GLN A 68 -2.16 18.12 -2.04
C GLN A 68 -1.38 16.88 -2.49
N VAL A 69 -1.00 16.82 -3.75
CA VAL A 69 -0.05 15.80 -4.24
C VAL A 69 1.36 16.22 -3.83
N LEU A 70 2.06 15.36 -3.09
CA LEU A 70 3.44 15.59 -2.68
C LEU A 70 4.43 15.01 -3.68
N GLY A 71 4.07 13.90 -4.33
CA GLY A 71 4.95 13.21 -5.27
C GLY A 71 4.44 11.83 -5.66
N SER A 72 5.32 11.08 -6.33
CA SER A 72 5.10 9.71 -6.76
C SER A 72 6.21 8.78 -6.27
N ILE A 73 5.87 7.53 -5.98
CA ILE A 73 6.81 6.48 -5.63
C ILE A 73 7.15 5.75 -6.92
N ARG A 74 8.43 5.73 -7.30
CA ARG A 74 8.88 5.11 -8.55
C ARG A 74 9.93 4.04 -8.30
N LEU A 75 9.90 3.01 -9.13
CA LEU A 75 10.93 1.99 -9.21
C LEU A 75 12.01 2.48 -10.19
N ASN A 76 13.28 2.39 -9.80
CA ASN A 76 14.37 2.50 -10.76
C ASN A 76 14.57 1.12 -11.38
N ALA A 77 14.26 0.96 -12.66
CA ALA A 77 14.63 -0.25 -13.38
C ALA A 77 16.16 -0.38 -13.36
N SER A 78 16.67 -1.56 -13.00
CA SER A 78 18.11 -1.84 -13.00
C SER A 78 18.69 -1.57 -14.40
N ARG A 79 19.89 -0.98 -14.47
CA ARG A 79 20.44 -0.35 -15.68
C ARG A 79 20.72 -1.30 -16.86
N HIS A 80 20.46 -2.59 -16.71
CA HIS A 80 20.68 -3.58 -17.76
C HIS A 80 19.76 -3.40 -18.99
N ASP A 81 18.64 -2.69 -18.86
CA ASP A 81 17.76 -2.36 -19.99
C ASP A 81 18.08 -1.00 -20.65
N ALA A 82 19.03 -0.23 -20.11
CA ALA A 82 19.29 1.15 -20.54
C ALA A 82 20.62 1.33 -21.30
N SER A 83 21.55 0.38 -21.21
CA SER A 83 22.89 0.51 -21.82
C SER A 83 23.00 -0.01 -23.25
N ASP A 84 21.93 -0.58 -23.82
CA ASP A 84 21.96 -1.15 -25.15
C ASP A 84 20.97 -0.41 -26.08
N PRO A 85 21.39 0.69 -26.72
CA PRO A 85 20.54 1.42 -27.67
C PRO A 85 20.21 0.58 -28.92
N SER A 86 20.83 -0.60 -29.08
CA SER A 86 20.51 -1.60 -30.10
C SER A 86 19.54 -2.70 -29.66
N SER A 87 19.31 -2.93 -28.36
CA SER A 87 18.38 -3.99 -27.92
C SER A 87 16.91 -3.56 -28.00
N SER A 88 16.64 -2.24 -27.98
CA SER A 88 15.27 -1.70 -28.13
C SER A 88 14.72 -1.71 -29.57
N ALA A 89 15.48 -2.20 -30.55
CA ALA A 89 15.11 -2.15 -31.97
C ALA A 89 15.09 -3.52 -32.69
N VAL A 90 15.25 -4.65 -32.00
CA VAL A 90 15.32 -5.97 -32.67
C VAL A 90 13.94 -6.64 -32.81
N TRP A 91 12.94 -6.22 -32.03
CA TRP A 91 11.56 -6.65 -32.22
C TRP A 91 10.66 -5.42 -32.08
N GLY A 92 10.15 -4.91 -33.21
CA GLY A 92 9.30 -3.71 -33.33
C GLY A 92 7.95 -3.83 -32.61
N LEU A 93 8.01 -4.01 -31.30
CA LEU A 93 6.91 -4.11 -30.37
C LEU A 93 7.21 -3.10 -29.25
N ASP A 94 6.98 -1.82 -29.55
CA ASP A 94 6.82 -0.79 -28.52
C ASP A 94 5.51 -1.06 -27.76
N TYR A 95 5.47 -2.15 -26.99
CA TYR A 95 4.46 -2.33 -25.95
C TYR A 95 4.82 -1.37 -24.82
N MET A 96 4.31 -0.14 -24.95
CA MET A 96 4.04 0.82 -23.87
C MET A 96 4.77 0.49 -22.56
N ARG A 97 5.96 1.07 -22.35
CA ARG A 97 6.62 1.13 -21.04
C ARG A 97 5.60 1.62 -20.04
N ARG A 98 5.02 0.70 -19.25
CA ARG A 98 4.13 1.06 -18.14
C ARG A 98 4.94 1.95 -17.21
N PRO A 99 4.37 3.04 -16.67
CA PRO A 99 5.13 3.91 -15.79
C PRO A 99 5.65 3.10 -14.60
N ASP A 100 6.94 3.22 -14.32
CA ASP A 100 7.62 2.66 -13.14
C ASP A 100 7.08 3.22 -11.81
N THR A 101 6.01 4.01 -11.86
CA THR A 101 5.26 4.48 -10.71
C THR A 101 4.55 3.32 -10.01
N LEU A 102 4.91 3.12 -8.75
CA LEU A 102 4.30 2.17 -7.82
C LEU A 102 3.09 2.79 -7.11
N GLY A 103 3.17 4.09 -6.81
CA GLY A 103 2.15 4.78 -6.04
C GLY A 103 2.30 6.30 -6.01
N LYS A 104 1.43 6.96 -5.24
CA LYS A 104 1.42 8.41 -5.02
C LYS A 104 1.46 8.74 -3.54
N LEU A 105 2.14 9.83 -3.22
CA LEU A 105 2.15 10.45 -1.90
C LEU A 105 1.26 11.68 -1.93
N LEU A 106 0.28 11.72 -1.03
CA LEU A 106 -0.68 12.80 -0.91
C LEU A 106 -0.69 13.30 0.53
N HIS A 107 -0.99 14.58 0.71
CA HIS A 107 -1.08 15.20 2.02
C HIS A 107 -2.39 15.96 2.17
N TYR A 108 -2.99 15.87 3.36
CA TYR A 108 -4.17 16.64 3.71
C TYR A 108 -3.94 17.37 5.03
N ALA A 109 -3.95 18.71 5.00
CA ALA A 109 -3.70 19.54 6.17
C ALA A 109 -4.93 19.78 7.07
N GLY A 110 -6.12 19.32 6.66
CA GLY A 110 -7.38 19.69 7.34
C GLY A 110 -7.74 18.85 8.57
N HIS A 111 -6.88 17.93 9.00
CA HIS A 111 -7.11 17.09 10.17
C HIS A 111 -5.84 16.99 11.03
N GLY A 112 -5.95 17.36 12.31
CA GLY A 112 -4.83 17.33 13.25
C GLY A 112 -3.65 18.19 12.78
N ASN A 113 -2.45 17.63 12.84
CA ASN A 113 -1.24 18.23 12.26
C ASN A 113 -1.07 17.92 10.76
N GLY A 114 -1.91 17.07 10.19
CA GLY A 114 -1.87 16.65 8.80
C GLY A 114 -2.01 15.13 8.65
N VAL A 115 -2.47 14.68 7.49
CA VAL A 115 -2.57 13.27 7.13
C VAL A 115 -1.71 13.00 5.90
N LEU A 116 -0.80 12.05 6.00
CA LEU A 116 -0.06 11.53 4.86
C LEU A 116 -0.78 10.30 4.30
N TYR A 117 -1.10 10.31 3.01
CA TYR A 117 -1.59 9.15 2.30
C TYR A 117 -0.52 8.59 1.37
N CYS A 118 -0.27 7.29 1.46
CA CYS A 118 0.56 6.53 0.55
C CYS A 118 -0.32 5.51 -0.17
N VAL A 119 -0.61 5.77 -1.45
CA VAL A 119 -1.58 5.02 -2.26
C VAL A 119 -0.79 4.29 -3.35
N CYS A 120 -0.55 2.99 -3.18
CA CYS A 120 0.28 2.15 -4.05
C CYS A 120 -0.53 1.07 -4.74
N GLU A 121 -0.82 1.25 -6.03
CA GLU A 121 -1.61 0.30 -6.84
C GLU A 121 -0.89 -1.03 -7.05
N LYS A 122 0.44 -0.97 -7.13
CA LYS A 122 1.32 -2.13 -7.25
C LYS A 122 1.97 -2.42 -5.90
N GLU A 123 2.38 -3.66 -5.72
CA GLU A 123 3.17 -4.06 -4.57
C GLU A 123 4.55 -3.39 -4.61
N VAL A 124 4.99 -2.89 -3.46
CA VAL A 124 6.33 -2.32 -3.30
C VAL A 124 7.29 -3.48 -3.03
N PRO A 125 8.47 -3.52 -3.68
CA PRO A 125 9.44 -4.57 -3.44
C PRO A 125 9.76 -4.72 -1.94
N PRO A 126 9.84 -5.96 -1.43
CA PRO A 126 9.98 -6.21 0.01
C PRO A 126 11.25 -5.58 0.59
N GLU A 127 12.35 -5.57 -0.16
CA GLU A 127 13.63 -4.95 0.20
C GLU A 127 13.52 -3.46 0.57
N ASN A 128 12.54 -2.74 0.01
CA ASN A 128 12.38 -1.30 0.23
C ASN A 128 11.27 -0.98 1.24
N CYS A 129 10.43 -1.95 1.60
CA CYS A 129 9.26 -1.73 2.45
C CYS A 129 9.63 -1.19 3.84
N ALA A 130 10.63 -1.80 4.50
CA ALA A 130 11.08 -1.37 5.83
C ALA A 130 11.71 0.04 5.80
N ALA A 131 12.52 0.34 4.79
CA ALA A 131 13.15 1.65 4.63
C ALA A 131 12.10 2.76 4.42
N ILE A 132 11.13 2.52 3.54
CA ILE A 132 10.01 3.45 3.29
C ILE A 132 9.19 3.66 4.56
N ALA A 133 8.85 2.58 5.26
CA ALA A 133 8.07 2.66 6.49
C ALA A 133 8.76 3.50 7.56
N ARG A 134 10.06 3.28 7.75
CA ARG A 134 10.89 4.08 8.67
C ARG A 134 10.90 5.55 8.27
N HIS A 135 10.99 5.86 6.98
CA HIS A 135 10.93 7.25 6.51
C HIS A 135 9.60 7.90 6.88
N PHE A 136 8.46 7.26 6.66
CA PHE A 136 7.15 7.84 7.04
C PHE A 136 7.05 8.13 8.54
N VAL A 137 7.61 7.30 9.39
CA VAL A 137 7.65 7.59 10.83
C VAL A 137 8.55 8.79 11.13
N GLN A 138 9.77 8.81 10.59
CA GLN A 138 10.76 9.86 10.86
C GLN A 138 10.33 11.24 10.34
N LEU A 139 9.62 11.28 9.22
CA LEU A 139 9.25 12.52 8.53
C LEU A 139 7.99 13.18 9.11
N SER A 140 7.22 12.45 9.89
CA SER A 140 6.00 12.96 10.55
C SER A 140 6.24 14.24 11.35
N LYS A 141 7.48 14.45 11.86
CA LYS A 141 7.87 15.55 12.76
C LYS A 141 7.01 15.61 14.05
N SER A 142 6.22 14.57 14.31
CA SER A 142 5.30 14.45 15.44
C SER A 142 5.79 13.34 16.38
N THR A 143 5.56 13.53 17.68
CA THR A 143 5.91 12.52 18.70
C THR A 143 4.89 11.38 18.78
N ASN A 144 3.66 11.60 18.30
CA ASN A 144 2.55 10.66 18.38
C ASN A 144 1.97 10.43 16.98
N VAL A 145 2.64 9.60 16.18
CA VAL A 145 2.13 9.19 14.88
C VAL A 145 1.18 8.01 15.06
N THR A 146 0.02 8.07 14.40
CA THR A 146 -0.87 6.93 14.25
C THR A 146 -0.79 6.41 12.83
N SER A 147 -0.64 5.10 12.65
CA SER A 147 -0.65 4.45 11.33
C SER A 147 -1.95 3.68 11.12
N VAL A 148 -2.57 3.87 9.97
CA VAL A 148 -3.71 3.07 9.50
C VAL A 148 -3.35 2.51 8.13
N SER A 149 -3.13 1.22 8.05
CA SER A 149 -2.67 0.56 6.83
C SER A 149 -3.74 -0.40 6.30
N PHE A 150 -3.80 -0.54 4.98
CA PHE A 150 -4.75 -1.38 4.26
C PHE A 150 -4.00 -2.19 3.21
N THR A 151 -4.19 -3.49 3.22
CA THR A 151 -3.65 -4.38 2.18
C THR A 151 -4.70 -5.38 1.72
N ALA A 152 -4.58 -5.84 0.49
CA ALA A 152 -5.40 -6.91 -0.06
C ALA A 152 -4.52 -8.08 -0.50
N LEU A 153 -4.90 -9.29 -0.09
CA LEU A 153 -4.20 -10.53 -0.36
C LEU A 153 -5.16 -11.56 -0.98
N PRO A 154 -4.66 -12.50 -1.79
CA PRO A 154 -5.48 -13.58 -2.32
C PRO A 154 -5.94 -14.54 -1.21
N ALA A 155 -7.13 -15.11 -1.36
CA ALA A 155 -7.72 -16.08 -0.45
C ALA A 155 -6.83 -17.31 -0.19
N SER A 156 -5.96 -17.66 -1.15
CA SER A 156 -4.99 -18.75 -1.05
C SER A 156 -3.94 -18.53 0.05
N GLU A 157 -3.68 -17.29 0.45
CA GLU A 157 -2.75 -16.98 1.53
C GLU A 157 -3.38 -17.11 2.92
N TYR A 158 -4.71 -17.17 2.99
CA TYR A 158 -5.41 -17.29 4.25
C TYR A 158 -5.52 -18.74 4.73
N LYS A 159 -4.97 -18.99 5.92
CA LYS A 159 -4.92 -20.28 6.59
C LYS A 159 -6.00 -20.31 7.67
N SER A 160 -7.00 -21.17 7.49
CA SER A 160 -8.04 -21.42 8.48
C SER A 160 -8.38 -22.91 8.57
N LYS A 161 -8.93 -23.33 9.71
CA LYS A 161 -9.43 -24.71 9.92
C LYS A 161 -10.81 -24.93 9.27
N GLY A 162 -11.52 -23.85 8.94
CA GLY A 162 -12.85 -23.88 8.36
C GLY A 162 -12.88 -23.49 6.88
N ARG A 163 -14.09 -23.32 6.36
CA ARG A 163 -14.34 -22.69 5.05
C ARG A 163 -14.72 -21.23 5.29
N PRO A 164 -13.76 -20.29 5.20
CA PRO A 164 -14.10 -18.88 5.28
C PRO A 164 -14.95 -18.44 4.09
N GLU A 165 -15.80 -17.45 4.31
CA GLU A 165 -16.52 -16.75 3.25
C GLU A 165 -15.71 -15.50 2.85
N PHE A 166 -15.54 -15.30 1.54
CA PHE A 166 -14.82 -14.17 0.99
C PHE A 166 -15.80 -13.17 0.33
N PRO A 167 -15.47 -11.86 0.27
CA PRO A 167 -14.27 -11.23 0.81
C PRO A 167 -14.25 -11.17 2.34
N LEU A 168 -13.06 -11.37 2.93
CA LEU A 168 -12.87 -11.50 4.37
C LEU A 168 -11.94 -10.41 4.89
N LEU A 169 -12.41 -9.60 5.84
CA LEU A 169 -11.61 -8.57 6.50
C LEU A 169 -11.07 -9.06 7.85
N ARG A 170 -9.78 -8.85 8.08
CA ARG A 170 -9.09 -9.06 9.36
C ARG A 170 -8.28 -7.83 9.74
N GLN A 171 -7.94 -7.72 11.02
CA GLN A 171 -7.07 -6.65 11.50
C GLN A 171 -5.87 -7.17 12.30
N LEU A 172 -4.77 -6.43 12.24
CA LEU A 172 -3.64 -6.52 13.16
C LEU A 172 -3.44 -5.14 13.79
N ARG A 173 -3.04 -5.08 15.05
CA ARG A 173 -2.86 -3.82 15.78
C ARG A 173 -1.59 -3.85 16.62
N THR A 174 -1.01 -2.69 16.85
CA THR A 174 0.10 -2.54 17.78
C THR A 174 -0.40 -2.62 19.24
N CYS A 175 0.50 -2.94 20.17
CA CYS A 175 0.15 -2.97 21.61
C CYS A 175 -0.31 -1.60 22.12
N SER A 176 0.20 -0.52 21.53
CA SER A 176 -0.16 0.87 21.88
C SER A 176 -1.53 1.29 21.32
N PHE A 177 -2.08 0.54 20.37
CA PHE A 177 -3.34 0.89 19.72
C PHE A 177 -4.53 0.62 20.64
N LYS A 178 -5.15 1.68 21.13
CA LYS A 178 -6.38 1.61 21.92
C LYS A 178 -7.58 1.63 20.99
N SER A 179 -8.18 0.47 20.79
CA SER A 179 -9.46 0.39 20.09
C SER A 179 -10.62 0.71 21.02
N GLY A 180 -11.67 1.30 20.44
CA GLY A 180 -12.92 1.55 21.15
C GLY A 180 -13.67 0.24 21.47
N PRO A 181 -14.66 0.28 22.38
CA PRO A 181 -15.41 -0.89 22.83
C PRO A 181 -16.27 -1.57 21.74
N GLU A 182 -16.44 -0.95 20.57
CA GLU A 182 -17.15 -1.50 19.41
C GLU A 182 -16.18 -2.00 18.32
N GLU A 183 -15.30 -2.95 18.65
CA GLU A 183 -14.43 -3.57 17.64
C GLU A 183 -15.27 -4.42 16.67
N THR A 184 -15.44 -3.91 15.44
CA THR A 184 -16.28 -4.56 14.42
C THR A 184 -15.53 -5.50 13.49
N VAL A 185 -14.19 -5.50 13.53
CA VAL A 185 -13.35 -6.32 12.65
C VAL A 185 -12.59 -7.36 13.48
N PRO A 186 -12.70 -8.65 13.16
CA PRO A 186 -11.95 -9.69 13.88
C PRO A 186 -10.43 -9.57 13.69
N ASP A 187 -9.68 -9.84 14.76
CA ASP A 187 -8.21 -9.93 14.71
C ASP A 187 -7.76 -11.10 13.80
N LEU A 188 -6.64 -10.92 13.10
CA LEU A 188 -6.04 -11.94 12.23
C LEU A 188 -5.51 -13.11 13.06
N GLU A 189 -6.05 -14.30 12.85
CA GLU A 189 -5.66 -15.46 13.64
C GLU A 189 -4.33 -16.09 13.19
N THR A 190 -3.62 -16.70 14.13
CA THR A 190 -2.47 -17.56 13.80
C THR A 190 -2.94 -18.81 13.03
N PRO A 191 -2.20 -19.32 12.03
CA PRO A 191 -0.82 -18.99 11.67
C PRO A 191 -0.70 -18.05 10.44
N ASN A 192 -1.67 -17.15 10.25
CA ASN A 192 -1.61 -16.20 9.15
C ASN A 192 -0.49 -15.18 9.35
N THR A 193 0.13 -14.77 8.26
CA THR A 193 1.21 -13.78 8.21
C THR A 193 0.92 -12.78 7.12
N VAL A 194 1.42 -11.56 7.28
CA VAL A 194 1.24 -10.46 6.31
C VAL A 194 2.61 -9.83 6.08
N SER A 195 2.91 -9.53 4.82
CA SER A 195 4.16 -8.91 4.38
C SER A 195 3.90 -7.64 3.56
N GLY A 196 4.96 -6.99 3.11
CA GLY A 196 4.90 -5.78 2.28
C GLY A 196 4.82 -4.49 3.10
N LEU A 197 4.66 -3.36 2.40
CA LEU A 197 4.78 -2.02 2.98
C LEU A 197 3.82 -1.79 4.15
N SER A 198 2.57 -2.25 4.03
CA SER A 198 1.55 -2.10 5.07
C SER A 198 1.91 -2.87 6.36
N ALA A 199 2.54 -4.04 6.25
CA ALA A 199 3.05 -4.79 7.40
C ALA A 199 4.33 -4.18 7.98
N ALA A 200 5.22 -3.67 7.13
CA ALA A 200 6.42 -2.95 7.54
C ALA A 200 6.07 -1.69 8.34
N MET A 201 5.05 -0.94 7.91
CA MET A 201 4.51 0.20 8.65
C MET A 201 4.03 -0.17 10.04
N LEU A 202 3.25 -1.24 10.16
CA LEU A 202 2.78 -1.71 11.46
C LEU A 202 3.95 -2.12 12.36
N THR A 203 4.97 -2.76 11.78
CA THR A 203 6.18 -3.20 12.50
C THR A 203 7.00 -2.01 13.01
N GLU A 204 7.24 -0.99 12.18
CA GLU A 204 7.93 0.23 12.62
C GLU A 204 7.12 0.98 13.69
N CYS A 205 5.78 0.96 13.61
CA CYS A 205 4.93 1.49 14.68
C CYS A 205 5.07 0.71 15.99
N GLU A 206 5.03 -0.62 15.96
CA GLU A 206 5.19 -1.46 17.15
C GLU A 206 6.56 -1.24 17.81
N VAL A 207 7.64 -1.24 17.01
CA VAL A 207 9.01 -0.99 17.50
C VAL A 207 9.16 0.41 18.08
N GLY A 208 8.53 1.42 17.46
CA GLY A 208 8.53 2.80 17.94
C GLY A 208 7.53 3.09 19.07
N GLY A 209 6.78 2.09 19.54
CA GLY A 209 5.75 2.27 20.58
C GLY A 209 4.54 3.11 20.14
N MET A 210 4.33 3.27 18.84
CA MET A 210 3.27 4.08 18.23
C MET A 210 1.99 3.27 18.01
N SER A 211 0.87 3.98 17.92
CA SER A 211 -0.42 3.40 17.60
C SER A 211 -0.48 3.02 16.12
N GLY A 212 -0.81 1.77 15.81
CA GLY A 212 -0.93 1.30 14.45
C GLY A 212 -2.00 0.24 14.31
N VAL A 213 -2.73 0.27 13.20
CA VAL A 213 -3.65 -0.80 12.78
C VAL A 213 -3.46 -1.11 11.29
N LEU A 214 -3.49 -2.39 10.96
CA LEU A 214 -3.40 -2.92 9.61
C LEU A 214 -4.66 -3.75 9.32
N TYR A 215 -5.42 -3.33 8.33
CA TYR A 215 -6.54 -4.08 7.78
C TYR A 215 -6.08 -4.93 6.60
N VAL A 216 -6.41 -6.22 6.66
CA VAL A 216 -6.03 -7.23 5.67
C VAL A 216 -7.30 -7.78 5.05
N LEU A 217 -7.48 -7.49 3.77
CA LEU A 217 -8.61 -7.97 3.00
C LEU A 217 -8.20 -9.21 2.19
N TYR A 218 -8.81 -10.34 2.46
CA TYR A 218 -8.63 -11.55 1.65
C TYR A 218 -9.75 -11.67 0.61
N CYS A 219 -9.37 -11.91 -0.65
CA CYS A 219 -10.30 -12.01 -1.78
C CYS A 219 -10.07 -13.29 -2.59
N ASP A 220 -11.15 -13.93 -3.01
CA ASP A 220 -11.14 -15.11 -3.88
C ASP A 220 -11.12 -14.76 -5.38
N THR A 221 -11.35 -13.49 -5.72
CA THR A 221 -11.29 -12.97 -7.08
C THR A 221 -10.04 -12.13 -7.31
N ALA A 222 -9.43 -12.27 -8.49
CA ALA A 222 -8.32 -11.43 -8.93
C ALA A 222 -8.78 -10.03 -9.41
N GLU A 223 -10.06 -9.93 -9.82
CA GLU A 223 -10.66 -8.69 -10.26
C GLU A 223 -11.21 -7.90 -9.08
N VAL A 224 -10.88 -6.61 -9.03
CA VAL A 224 -11.51 -5.71 -8.07
C VAL A 224 -12.92 -5.38 -8.54
N ASP A 225 -13.88 -5.55 -7.65
CA ASP A 225 -15.26 -5.10 -7.84
C ASP A 225 -15.73 -4.23 -6.67
N SER A 226 -16.96 -3.74 -6.77
CA SER A 226 -17.51 -2.89 -5.72
C SER A 226 -17.79 -3.64 -4.42
N SER A 227 -18.04 -4.95 -4.45
CA SER A 227 -18.26 -5.74 -3.24
C SER A 227 -16.98 -5.91 -2.43
N VAL A 228 -15.85 -6.15 -3.12
CA VAL A 228 -14.52 -6.28 -2.55
C VAL A 228 -14.08 -4.97 -1.89
N VAL A 229 -14.21 -3.84 -2.58
CA VAL A 229 -13.87 -2.52 -2.01
C VAL A 229 -14.73 -2.22 -0.78
N ARG A 230 -16.01 -2.58 -0.81
CA ARG A 230 -16.95 -2.31 0.28
C ARG A 230 -16.73 -3.20 1.50
N ALA A 231 -16.06 -4.34 1.35
CA ALA A 231 -15.66 -5.15 2.50
C ALA A 231 -14.73 -4.42 3.47
N LEU A 232 -14.12 -3.29 3.06
CA LEU A 232 -13.32 -2.38 3.89
C LEU A 232 -14.15 -1.34 4.65
N GLU A 233 -15.45 -1.15 4.32
CA GLU A 233 -16.35 -0.18 5.00
C GLU A 233 -16.35 -0.33 6.55
N PRO A 234 -16.25 -1.52 7.16
CA PRO A 234 -16.16 -1.64 8.62
C PRO A 234 -14.99 -0.89 9.25
N ALA A 235 -13.87 -0.69 8.53
CA ALA A 235 -12.74 0.08 9.02
C ALA A 235 -13.08 1.56 9.22
N LEU A 236 -14.06 2.11 8.49
CA LEU A 236 -14.50 3.50 8.63
C LEU A 236 -15.09 3.81 10.00
N LYS A 237 -15.39 2.80 10.83
CA LYS A 237 -15.83 3.00 12.21
C LYS A 237 -14.71 3.45 13.15
N LEU A 238 -13.45 3.37 12.71
CA LEU A 238 -12.32 3.85 13.49
C LEU A 238 -12.40 5.37 13.67
N PRO A 239 -12.31 5.93 14.89
CA PRO A 239 -12.56 7.36 15.13
C PRO A 239 -11.70 8.31 14.28
N CYS A 240 -10.42 7.98 14.07
CA CYS A 240 -9.53 8.80 13.24
C CYS A 240 -9.88 8.76 11.74
N LEU A 241 -10.58 7.72 11.27
CA LEU A 241 -11.07 7.63 9.90
C LEU A 241 -12.47 8.22 9.76
N GLN A 242 -13.34 8.12 10.78
CA GLN A 242 -14.67 8.74 10.76
C GLN A 242 -14.58 10.24 10.47
N ALA A 243 -13.62 10.92 11.08
CA ALA A 243 -13.39 12.35 10.86
C ALA A 243 -12.92 12.69 9.43
N LEU A 244 -12.38 11.72 8.70
CA LEU A 244 -11.93 11.86 7.30
C LEU A 244 -12.94 11.32 6.29
N SER A 245 -13.87 10.48 6.75
CA SER A 245 -14.74 9.71 5.88
C SER A 245 -15.68 10.61 5.08
N GLN A 246 -15.73 10.37 3.77
CA GLN A 246 -16.71 11.00 2.89
C GLN A 246 -18.09 10.35 3.04
N PRO A 247 -19.20 11.06 2.71
CA PRO A 247 -20.54 10.50 2.77
C PRO A 247 -20.68 9.26 1.87
N VAL A 248 -21.09 8.14 2.45
CA VAL A 248 -21.11 6.81 1.79
C VAL A 248 -21.86 6.84 0.45
N GLU A 249 -22.99 7.54 0.38
CA GLU A 249 -23.84 7.67 -0.80
C GLU A 249 -23.11 8.34 -1.98
N SER A 250 -22.33 9.39 -1.69
CA SER A 250 -21.49 10.07 -2.70
C SER A 250 -20.34 9.16 -3.15
N CYS A 251 -19.73 8.43 -2.21
CA CYS A 251 -18.63 7.51 -2.51
C CYS A 251 -19.04 6.38 -3.45
N ARG A 252 -20.30 5.91 -3.39
CA ARG A 252 -20.75 4.75 -4.19
C ARG A 252 -20.70 5.00 -5.69
N ILE A 253 -21.03 6.21 -6.13
CA ILE A 253 -20.99 6.56 -7.57
C ILE A 253 -19.54 6.61 -8.04
N GLU A 254 -18.67 7.28 -7.28
CA GLU A 254 -17.25 7.38 -7.60
C GLU A 254 -16.55 6.03 -7.54
N LEU A 255 -16.93 5.17 -6.58
CA LEU A 255 -16.45 3.80 -6.47
C LEU A 255 -16.77 2.99 -7.73
N LEU A 256 -18.02 3.04 -8.20
CA LEU A 256 -18.41 2.34 -9.42
C LEU A 256 -17.63 2.86 -10.64
N ARG A 257 -17.34 4.17 -10.69
CA ARG A 257 -16.53 4.78 -11.74
C ARG A 257 -15.08 4.26 -11.68
N ARG A 258 -14.44 4.30 -10.52
CA ARG A 258 -13.03 3.85 -10.35
C ARG A 258 -12.83 2.36 -10.53
N VAL A 259 -13.79 1.54 -10.08
CA VAL A 259 -13.77 0.09 -10.34
C VAL A 259 -13.85 -0.18 -11.85
N ARG A 260 -14.68 0.56 -12.59
CA ARG A 260 -14.75 0.45 -14.04
C ARG A 260 -13.42 0.85 -14.70
N ASP A 261 -12.87 2.00 -14.32
CA ASP A 261 -11.61 2.50 -14.88
C ASP A 261 -10.46 1.51 -14.62
N SER A 262 -10.38 0.97 -13.40
CA SER A 262 -9.38 -0.07 -13.05
C SER A 262 -9.54 -1.38 -13.85
N ARG A 263 -10.78 -1.77 -14.18
CA ARG A 263 -11.05 -2.92 -15.06
C ARG A 263 -10.63 -2.64 -16.50
N ILE A 264 -10.86 -1.43 -17.01
CA ILE A 264 -10.43 -1.05 -18.37
C ILE A 264 -8.91 -1.09 -18.47
N ASP A 265 -8.19 -0.55 -17.47
CA ASP A 265 -6.72 -0.55 -17.44
C ASP A 265 -6.12 -1.98 -17.42
N ARG A 266 -6.83 -2.94 -16.80
CA ARG A 266 -6.43 -4.35 -16.74
C ARG A 266 -6.97 -5.19 -17.90
N GLY A 267 -8.02 -4.71 -18.57
CA GLY A 267 -8.84 -5.45 -19.53
C GLY A 267 -8.45 -5.25 -21.00
N ASN A 268 -7.25 -4.75 -21.31
CA ASN A 268 -6.74 -4.71 -22.69
C ASN A 268 -6.33 -6.12 -23.21
N LEU A 269 -7.29 -7.04 -23.22
CA LEU A 269 -7.26 -8.27 -24.01
C LEU A 269 -8.47 -8.22 -24.96
N TYR A 270 -8.14 -8.03 -26.25
CA TYR A 270 -8.97 -8.06 -27.46
C TYR A 270 -9.76 -6.79 -27.84
N PHE A 271 -9.25 -6.08 -28.87
CA PHE A 271 -10.10 -5.55 -29.96
C PHE A 271 -10.30 -6.65 -31.00
#